data_AF-A0A818N2C9-F1
#
_entry.id   AF-A0A818N2C9-F1
#
_cell.length_a   1.000
_cell.length_b   1.000
_cell.length_c   1.000
_cell.angle_alpha   90.00
_cell.angle_beta   90.00
_cell.angle_gamma   90.00
#
_symmetry.space_group_name_H-M   'P 1'
#
loop_
_entity.id
_entity.type
_entity.pdbx_description
1 polymer ?
#
loop_
_entity_poly.entity_id
_entity_poly.type
_entity_poly.pdbx_seq_one_letter_code
_entity_poly.pdbx_strand_id
1 'polypeptide(L)'
;MATASSFNDSSDFCMRCSSKYNRIQPSLCQCKHCSESFCFDCMKEHNDELHQNKAELTDQYNELKQLIIEKKELITNETIKTKQDLNEWFKKCIDNLTIEKQRIDMDIDKDEKQIQVQCKFLLQS
;
A
#
# COMPACT_ATOMS: atom_id res chain seq x y z
N MET A 1 46.82 14.92 23.85
CA MET A 1 46.53 13.67 23.11
C MET A 1 45.40 14.00 22.15
N ALA A 2 45.69 14.14 20.86
CA ALA A 2 44.69 14.38 19.83
C ALA A 2 44.60 13.11 18.99
N THR A 3 43.53 12.35 19.16
CA THR A 3 43.19 11.24 18.28
C THR A 3 42.71 11.84 16.97
N ALA A 4 43.53 11.69 15.93
CA ALA A 4 43.19 12.05 14.56
C ALA A 4 42.00 11.20 14.10
N SER A 5 40.85 11.84 13.93
CA SER A 5 39.71 11.26 13.23
C SER A 5 40.09 11.12 11.76
N SER A 6 40.34 9.89 11.33
CA SER A 6 40.56 9.54 9.93
C SER A 6 39.25 9.70 9.15
N PHE A 7 39.03 10.89 8.58
CA PHE A 7 38.12 11.05 7.45
C PHE A 7 38.80 10.45 6.21
N ASN A 8 38.62 9.15 5.99
CA ASN A 8 38.95 8.50 4.72
C ASN A 8 37.62 8.18 4.05
N ASP A 9 37.25 8.92 2.99
CA ASP A 9 36.42 8.47 1.86
C ASP A 9 36.04 9.64 0.94
N SER A 10 37.03 10.26 0.30
CA SER A 10 36.79 11.25 -0.76
C SER A 10 37.26 10.70 -2.12
N SER A 11 36.34 10.06 -2.83
CA SER A 11 36.13 10.11 -4.30
C SER A 11 37.34 10.26 -5.24
N ASP A 12 38.37 9.44 -5.09
CA ASP A 12 39.52 9.37 -6.03
C ASP A 12 39.28 8.42 -7.22
N PHE A 13 38.03 8.24 -7.69
CA PHE A 13 37.71 7.30 -8.77
C PHE A 13 37.38 8.02 -10.07
N CYS A 14 37.78 7.51 -11.22
CA CYS A 14 37.46 8.06 -12.53
C CYS A 14 36.00 7.77 -12.88
N MET A 15 35.24 8.74 -13.38
CA MET A 15 33.81 8.56 -13.72
C MET A 15 33.56 7.49 -14.78
N ARG A 16 34.53 7.25 -15.68
CA ARG A 16 34.34 6.34 -16.81
C ARG A 16 34.58 4.87 -16.46
N CYS A 17 35.51 4.57 -15.56
CA CYS A 17 35.94 3.20 -15.26
C CYS A 17 36.03 2.91 -13.77
N SER A 18 35.60 3.83 -12.91
CA SER A 18 35.61 3.75 -11.45
C SER A 18 36.96 3.36 -10.85
N SER A 19 38.05 3.54 -11.60
CA SER A 19 39.42 3.23 -11.18
C SER A 19 40.08 4.46 -10.59
N LYS A 20 41.09 4.27 -9.72
CA LYS A 20 41.78 5.40 -9.11
C LYS A 20 42.43 6.33 -10.14
N TYR A 21 42.41 7.63 -9.88
CA TYR A 21 43.15 8.62 -10.68
C TYR A 21 44.35 9.20 -9.92
N ASN A 22 45.20 9.92 -10.64
CA ASN A 22 46.24 10.76 -10.08
C ASN A 22 45.90 12.23 -10.32
N ARG A 23 46.17 13.09 -9.35
CA ARG A 23 46.12 14.54 -9.55
C ARG A 23 47.44 14.99 -10.17
N ILE A 24 47.39 15.53 -11.39
CA ILE A 24 48.56 16.01 -12.13
C ILE A 24 48.82 17.48 -11.81
N GLN A 25 47.76 18.28 -11.73
CA GLN A 25 47.77 19.69 -11.32
C GLN A 25 46.58 19.95 -10.40
N PRO A 26 46.52 21.09 -9.68
CA PRO A 26 45.41 21.41 -8.79
C PRO A 26 44.03 21.23 -9.46
N SER A 27 43.86 21.64 -10.71
CA SER A 27 42.60 21.49 -11.44
C SER A 27 42.53 20.28 -12.38
N LEU A 28 43.61 19.51 -12.57
CA LEU A 28 43.69 18.45 -13.59
C LEU A 28 44.05 17.09 -12.98
N CYS A 29 43.20 16.11 -13.22
CA CYS A 29 43.40 14.71 -12.86
C CYS A 29 43.53 13.82 -14.09
N GLN A 30 44.18 12.66 -13.95
CA GLN A 30 44.27 11.63 -14.98
C GLN A 30 44.01 10.25 -14.38
N CYS A 31 43.10 9.50 -15.00
CA CYS A 31 42.80 8.13 -14.58
C CYS A 31 44.01 7.20 -14.78
N LYS A 32 44.29 6.32 -13.81
CA LYS A 32 45.36 5.31 -13.94
C LYS A 32 45.04 4.20 -14.95
N HIS A 33 43.76 3.95 -15.21
CA HIS A 33 43.33 2.84 -16.05
C HIS A 33 43.03 3.26 -17.50
N CYS A 34 42.17 4.26 -17.70
CA CYS A 34 41.85 4.75 -19.05
C CYS A 34 42.76 5.90 -19.54
N SER A 35 43.69 6.38 -18.71
CA SER A 35 44.60 7.49 -19.01
C SER A 35 43.92 8.80 -19.44
N GLU A 36 42.60 8.90 -19.25
CA GLU A 36 41.83 10.11 -19.56
C GLU A 36 42.06 11.19 -18.53
N SER A 37 42.29 12.40 -19.04
CA SER A 37 42.42 13.60 -18.24
C SER A 37 41.08 14.28 -18.04
N PHE A 38 40.82 14.80 -16.84
CA PHE A 38 39.56 15.47 -16.51
C PHE A 38 39.79 16.55 -15.45
N CYS A 39 38.86 17.50 -15.40
CA CYS A 39 38.87 18.56 -14.40
C CYS A 39 38.43 18.02 -13.03
N PHE A 40 39.24 18.23 -12.00
CA PHE A 40 38.92 17.79 -10.64
C PHE A 40 37.66 18.49 -10.10
N ASP A 41 37.58 19.81 -10.26
CA ASP A 41 36.47 20.61 -9.72
C ASP A 41 35.15 20.28 -10.42
N CYS A 42 35.15 20.12 -11.76
CA CYS A 42 33.96 19.70 -12.51
C CYS A 42 33.49 18.30 -12.11
N MET A 43 34.43 17.39 -11.85
CA MET A 43 34.08 16.03 -11.41
C MET A 43 33.48 16.03 -10.00
N LYS A 44 34.05 16.83 -9.10
CA LYS A 44 33.53 16.98 -7.74
C LYS A 44 32.11 17.55 -7.76
N GLU A 45 31.89 18.64 -8.50
CA GLU A 45 30.57 19.26 -8.67
C GLU A 45 29.55 18.26 -9.21
N HIS A 46 29.90 17.51 -10.27
CA HIS A 46 29.01 16.49 -10.82
C HIS A 46 28.70 15.36 -9.81
N ASN A 47 29.69 14.93 -9.02
CA ASN A 47 29.46 13.91 -8.01
C ASN A 47 28.58 14.43 -6.87
N ASP A 48 28.76 15.69 -6.46
CA ASP A 48 27.93 16.35 -5.46
C ASP A 48 26.47 16.44 -5.96
N GLU A 49 26.25 16.80 -7.23
CA GLU A 49 24.93 16.76 -7.89
C GLU A 49 24.31 15.36 -7.91
N LEU A 50 25.09 14.33 -8.27
CA LEU A 50 24.61 12.94 -8.27
C LEU A 50 24.22 12.47 -6.87
N HIS A 51 24.99 12.84 -5.84
CA HIS A 51 24.67 12.54 -4.45
C HIS A 51 23.40 13.25 -3.99
N GLN A 52 23.22 14.52 -4.37
CA GLN A 52 21.99 15.27 -4.10
C GLN A 52 20.78 14.62 -4.79
N ASN A 53 20.86 14.36 -6.10
CA ASN A 53 19.78 13.71 -6.85
C ASN A 53 19.43 12.33 -6.27
N LYS A 54 20.42 11.57 -5.83
CA LYS A 54 20.20 10.28 -5.16
C LYS A 54 19.46 10.44 -3.84
N ALA A 55 19.80 11.46 -3.04
CA ALA A 55 19.10 11.74 -1.80
C ALA A 55 17.63 12.10 -2.07
N GLU A 56 17.39 13.02 -3.00
CA GLU A 56 16.03 13.43 -3.40
C GLU A 56 15.19 12.24 -3.91
N LEU A 57 15.75 11.38 -4.77
CA LEU A 57 15.06 10.17 -5.24
C LEU A 57 14.80 9.17 -4.11
N THR A 58 15.71 9.07 -3.14
CA THR A 58 15.54 8.18 -1.98
C THR A 58 14.38 8.66 -1.12
N ASP A 59 14.27 9.96 -0.91
CA ASP A 59 13.18 10.56 -0.13
C ASP A 59 11.83 10.37 -0.84
N GLN A 60 11.75 10.67 -2.15
CA GLN A 60 10.55 10.42 -2.96
C GLN A 60 10.13 8.95 -2.96
N TYR A 61 11.11 8.04 -3.06
CA TYR A 61 10.84 6.60 -2.97
C TYR A 61 10.24 6.21 -1.61
N ASN A 62 10.79 6.76 -0.52
CA ASN A 62 10.30 6.48 0.83
C ASN A 62 8.90 7.02 1.05
N GLU A 63 8.59 8.23 0.56
CA GLU A 63 7.24 8.81 0.60
C GLU A 63 6.23 7.94 -0.16
N LEU A 64 6.55 7.54 -1.40
CA LEU A 64 5.70 6.65 -2.21
C LEU A 64 5.50 5.29 -1.52
N LYS A 65 6.54 4.74 -0.91
CA LYS A 65 6.46 3.49 -0.17
C LYS A 65 5.48 3.60 1.01
N GLN A 66 5.50 4.70 1.75
CA GLN A 66 4.55 4.94 2.84
C GLN A 66 3.12 5.09 2.33
N LEU A 67 2.91 5.89 1.27
CA LEU A 67 1.60 6.03 0.65
C LEU A 67 1.02 4.69 0.20
N ILE A 68 1.84 3.79 -0.36
CA ILE A 68 1.39 2.45 -0.76
C ILE A 68 0.95 1.63 0.45
N ILE A 69 1.65 1.73 1.58
CA ILE A 69 1.28 1.03 2.83
C ILE A 69 -0.07 1.54 3.33
N GLU A 70 -0.22 2.86 3.45
CA GLU A 70 -1.47 3.50 3.91
C GLU A 70 -2.66 3.15 3.01
N LYS A 71 -2.47 3.16 1.68
CA LYS A 71 -3.55 2.80 0.74
C LYS A 71 -3.95 1.33 0.86
N LYS A 72 -3.00 0.42 1.09
CA LYS A 72 -3.31 -1.00 1.31
C LYS A 72 -4.11 -1.21 2.59
N GLU A 73 -3.76 -0.52 3.66
CA GLU A 73 -4.50 -0.58 4.92
C GLU A 73 -5.93 -0.02 4.75
N LEU A 74 -6.07 1.12 4.07
CA LEU A 74 -7.39 1.71 3.79
C LEU A 74 -8.30 0.75 3.01
N ILE A 75 -7.79 0.15 1.93
CA ILE A 75 -8.55 -0.83 1.13
C ILE A 75 -8.96 -2.02 1.99
N THR A 76 -8.06 -2.53 2.83
CA THR A 76 -8.33 -3.66 3.71
C THR A 76 -9.44 -3.33 4.71
N ASN A 77 -9.36 -2.16 5.35
CA ASN A 77 -10.33 -1.71 6.33
C ASN A 77 -11.72 -1.49 5.70
N GLU A 78 -11.79 -0.82 4.55
CA GLU A 78 -13.05 -0.62 3.83
C GLU A 78 -13.66 -1.93 3.33
N THR A 79 -12.83 -2.89 2.91
CA THR A 79 -13.30 -4.21 2.49
C THR A 79 -13.91 -4.99 3.67
N ILE A 80 -13.23 -4.97 4.83
CA ILE A 80 -13.73 -5.62 6.05
C ILE A 80 -15.06 -5.00 6.47
N LYS A 81 -15.12 -3.67 6.52
CA LYS A 81 -16.32 -2.92 6.89
C LYS A 81 -17.48 -3.23 5.94
N THR A 82 -17.26 -3.13 4.64
CA THR A 82 -18.29 -3.43 3.63
C THR A 82 -18.80 -4.87 3.75
N LYS A 83 -17.92 -5.84 4.03
CA LYS A 83 -18.32 -7.23 4.26
C LYS A 83 -19.19 -7.38 5.50
N GLN A 84 -18.88 -6.65 6.58
CA GLN A 84 -19.69 -6.65 7.80
C GLN A 84 -21.06 -6.03 7.56
N ASP A 85 -21.12 -4.87 6.90
CA ASP A 85 -22.36 -4.17 6.57
C ASP A 85 -23.28 -5.04 5.70
N LEU A 86 -22.72 -5.71 4.68
CA LEU A 86 -23.46 -6.64 3.83
C LEU A 86 -24.00 -7.84 4.62
N ASN A 87 -23.20 -8.43 5.50
CA ASN A 87 -23.63 -9.56 6.33
C ASN A 87 -24.78 -9.16 7.27
N GLU A 88 -24.71 -7.97 7.87
CA GLU A 88 -25.77 -7.46 8.73
C GLU A 88 -27.06 -7.20 7.93
N TRP A 89 -26.93 -6.60 6.74
CA TRP A 89 -28.05 -6.38 5.84
C TRP A 89 -28.71 -7.69 5.41
N PHE A 90 -27.93 -8.69 4.97
CA PHE A 90 -28.46 -10.01 4.61
C PHE A 90 -29.16 -10.69 5.77
N LYS A 91 -28.59 -10.61 6.99
CA LYS A 91 -29.21 -11.16 8.18
C LYS A 91 -30.58 -10.53 8.44
N LYS A 92 -30.68 -9.19 8.37
CA LYS A 92 -31.95 -8.47 8.52
C LYS A 92 -32.98 -8.88 7.47
N CYS A 93 -32.56 -9.07 6.22
CA CYS A 93 -33.44 -9.56 5.16
C CYS A 93 -33.96 -10.98 5.45
N ILE A 94 -33.09 -11.89 5.87
CA ILE A 94 -33.45 -13.28 6.23
C ILE A 94 -34.40 -13.29 7.43
N ASP A 95 -34.12 -12.50 8.45
CA ASP A 95 -34.97 -12.39 9.64
C ASP A 95 -36.37 -11.89 9.27
N ASN A 96 -36.47 -10.84 8.44
CA ASN A 96 -37.75 -10.33 7.94
C ASN A 96 -38.53 -11.37 7.13
N LEU A 97 -37.85 -12.09 6.23
CA LEU A 97 -38.48 -13.17 5.46
C LEU A 97 -38.97 -14.31 6.35
N THR A 98 -38.23 -14.61 7.42
CA THR A 98 -38.60 -15.64 8.39
C THR A 98 -39.86 -15.23 9.16
N ILE A 99 -39.94 -13.97 9.59
CA ILE A 99 -41.12 -13.41 10.26
C ILE A 99 -42.34 -13.44 9.33
N GLU A 100 -42.20 -12.99 8.08
CA GLU A 100 -43.30 -13.00 7.12
C GLU A 100 -43.77 -14.42 6.79
N LYS A 101 -42.83 -15.36 6.66
CA LYS A 101 -43.18 -16.77 6.50
C LYS A 101 -44.00 -17.28 7.68
N GLN A 102 -43.56 -17.04 8.91
CA GLN A 102 -44.28 -17.46 10.11
C GLN A 102 -45.69 -16.84 10.19
N ARG A 103 -45.84 -15.58 9.77
CA ARG A 103 -47.13 -14.90 9.69
C ARG A 103 -48.07 -15.60 8.71
N ILE A 104 -47.59 -15.92 7.51
CA ILE A 104 -48.37 -16.63 6.48
C ILE A 104 -48.76 -18.03 6.97
N ASP A 105 -47.83 -18.76 7.57
CA ASP A 105 -48.10 -20.11 8.12
C ASP A 105 -49.23 -20.04 9.18
N MET A 106 -49.22 -19.02 10.05
CA MET A 106 -50.28 -18.80 11.03
C MET A 106 -51.64 -18.43 10.41
N ASP A 107 -51.64 -17.61 9.36
CA ASP A 107 -52.87 -17.21 8.66
C ASP A 107 -53.50 -18.44 7.97
N ILE A 108 -52.70 -19.32 7.35
CA ILE A 108 -53.15 -20.59 6.77
C ILE A 108 -53.81 -21.47 7.85
N ASP A 109 -53.15 -21.69 8.98
CA ASP A 109 -53.68 -22.50 10.10
C ASP A 109 -55.03 -21.97 10.61
N LYS A 110 -55.19 -20.65 10.63
CA LYS A 110 -56.43 -19.99 11.08
C LYS A 110 -57.54 -20.21 10.07
N ASP A 111 -57.26 -20.04 8.79
CA ASP A 111 -58.23 -20.23 7.71
C ASP A 111 -58.68 -21.70 7.63
N GLU A 112 -57.76 -22.66 7.76
CA GLU A 112 -58.10 -24.09 7.82
C GLU A 112 -59.06 -24.42 8.97
N LYS A 113 -58.80 -23.85 10.16
CA LYS A 113 -59.70 -24.02 11.32
C LYS A 113 -61.09 -23.40 11.07
N GLN A 114 -61.15 -22.22 10.45
CA GLN A 114 -62.44 -21.59 10.11
C GLN A 114 -63.23 -22.44 9.12
N ILE A 115 -62.58 -22.95 8.08
CA ILE A 115 -63.21 -23.85 7.09
C ILE A 115 -63.74 -25.11 7.79
N GLN A 116 -62.95 -25.75 8.65
CA GLN A 116 -63.41 -26.94 9.39
C GLN A 116 -64.65 -26.67 10.24
N VAL A 117 -64.72 -25.51 10.89
CA VAL A 117 -65.90 -25.11 11.68
C VAL A 117 -67.11 -24.91 10.77
N GLN A 118 -66.97 -24.18 9.65
CA GLN A 118 -68.05 -23.94 8.71
C GLN A 118 -68.60 -25.25 8.09
N CYS A 119 -67.71 -26.16 7.68
CA CYS A 119 -68.13 -27.47 7.15
C CYS A 119 -68.91 -28.29 8.19
N LYS A 120 -68.52 -28.25 9.48
CA LYS A 120 -69.25 -28.94 10.54
C LYS A 120 -70.67 -28.39 10.73
N PHE A 121 -70.85 -27.07 10.67
CA PHE A 121 -72.18 -26.46 10.75
C PHE A 121 -73.07 -26.85 9.57
N LEU A 122 -72.53 -26.84 8.35
CA LEU A 122 -73.29 -27.21 7.14
C LEU A 122 -73.72 -28.68 7.12
N LEU A 123 -72.95 -29.58 7.74
CA LEU A 123 -73.28 -31.02 7.82
C LEU A 123 -74.30 -31.35 8.93
N GLN A 124 -74.62 -30.40 9.81
CA GLN A 124 -75.59 -30.56 10.90
C GLN A 124 -76.94 -29.86 10.62
N SER A 125 -77.06 -29.17 9.48
CA SER A 125 -78.26 -28.47 9.02
C SER A 125 -79.03 -29.33 8.01
#